data_AF-A0A7Y2FKD8-F1
#
_entry.id   AF-A0A7Y2FKD8-F1
#
_cell.length_a   1.000
_cell.length_b   1.000
_cell.length_c   1.000
_cell.angle_alpha   90.00
_cell.angle_beta   90.00
_cell.angle_gamma   90.00
#
_symmetry.space_group_name_H-M   'P 1'
#
loop_
_entity.id
_entity.type
_entity.pdbx_description
1 polymer ?
#
loop_
_entity_poly.entity_id
_entity_poly.type
_entity_poly.pdbx_seq_one_letter_code
_entity_poly.pdbx_strand_id
1 'polypeptide(L)'
;MKMQSPEKVFKDLFVDLHLSGLWDDVKVITDAIPMHDPEIILDKYAREKQLSNFDLKAFFNNNFKFSKTKAADFNSDRSLSVSAHIQSLWSLLERKADKKIEGSSLIPLPYPYIVPGGRFNEIYYWDSFFTMLGLVRSQRTDIVESMINNFAWLIDNYGFIPNGNRTYFLGRSQPPFFALMVSLLATEKGDDIYIKYLNQLKKEYKFWMKDSQHIDSKTECLNHVVYLNEEVILNRYFDQYQSPRPEMYADDYELGHAYEGDTNELYINIRAACESGWDFSARWFENPNDLNTIKCAQILPVDLNCLLFYLEETIAKGCALKGDQDQANIFLDKSKVRAMAIQKYFWSENKGYYYDYNFEPKELCNVKSLAGVYPLFFNIASEEQAKHVANTLEADFLHSGGLVSTPIYSGQQWDAPNGWAPL
;
A
#
# COMPACT_ATOMS: atom_id res chain seq x y z
N MET A 1 -13.98 12.89 -17.54
CA MET A 1 -13.70 11.47 -17.83
C MET A 1 -12.72 10.97 -16.77
N LYS A 2 -12.99 9.84 -16.11
CA LYS A 2 -12.05 9.26 -15.14
C LYS A 2 -10.78 8.84 -15.89
N MET A 3 -9.60 9.16 -15.36
CA MET A 3 -8.33 8.72 -15.93
C MET A 3 -8.28 7.19 -15.98
N GLN A 4 -7.70 6.64 -17.05
CA GLN A 4 -7.57 5.20 -17.26
C GLN A 4 -6.12 4.77 -17.10
N SER A 5 -5.93 3.50 -16.75
CA SER A 5 -4.62 2.89 -16.61
C SER A 5 -3.95 2.65 -17.98
N PRO A 6 -2.61 2.71 -18.08
CA PRO A 6 -1.90 2.69 -19.36
C PRO A 6 -2.21 1.48 -20.25
N GLU A 7 -2.47 0.31 -19.67
CA GLU A 7 -2.85 -0.89 -20.41
C GLU A 7 -4.21 -0.75 -21.10
N LYS A 8 -5.13 0.03 -20.52
CA LYS A 8 -6.43 0.34 -21.13
C LYS A 8 -6.31 1.45 -22.18
N VAL A 9 -5.43 2.43 -21.92
CA VAL A 9 -5.18 3.57 -22.82
C VAL A 9 -4.46 3.11 -24.08
N PHE A 10 -3.35 2.37 -23.94
CA PHE A 10 -2.44 2.02 -25.03
C PHE A 10 -2.61 0.58 -25.56
N LYS A 11 -3.47 -0.25 -24.96
CA LYS A 11 -3.93 -1.55 -25.52
C LYS A 11 -2.77 -2.43 -26.02
N ASP A 12 -2.80 -2.88 -27.27
CA ASP A 12 -1.77 -3.73 -27.86
C ASP A 12 -0.38 -3.10 -27.79
N LEU A 13 -0.25 -1.79 -28.01
CA LEU A 13 1.04 -1.09 -27.86
C LEU A 13 1.61 -1.26 -26.45
N PHE A 14 0.76 -1.23 -25.42
CA PHE A 14 1.21 -1.50 -24.05
C PHE A 14 1.79 -2.91 -23.92
N VAL A 15 1.06 -3.92 -24.39
CA VAL A 15 1.47 -5.32 -24.31
C VAL A 15 2.76 -5.55 -25.10
N ASP A 16 2.82 -5.07 -26.34
CA ASP A 16 3.99 -5.19 -27.20
C ASP A 16 5.23 -4.53 -26.59
N LEU A 17 5.09 -3.37 -25.94
CA LEU A 17 6.21 -2.72 -25.24
C LEU A 17 6.71 -3.57 -24.06
N HIS A 18 5.81 -4.07 -23.22
CA HIS A 18 6.19 -4.81 -22.01
C HIS A 18 6.77 -6.18 -22.33
N LEU A 19 6.25 -6.88 -23.35
CA LEU A 19 6.73 -8.21 -23.74
C LEU A 19 7.90 -8.18 -24.74
N SER A 20 8.40 -7.00 -25.10
CA SER A 20 9.49 -6.87 -26.09
C SER A 20 10.87 -7.26 -25.58
N GLY A 21 11.09 -7.25 -24.26
CA GLY A 21 12.42 -7.42 -23.66
C GLY A 21 13.40 -6.26 -23.94
N LEU A 22 12.92 -5.10 -24.40
CA LEU A 22 13.76 -3.95 -24.79
C LEU A 22 14.17 -3.02 -23.63
N TRP A 23 13.56 -3.20 -22.45
CA TRP A 23 13.78 -2.42 -21.23
C TRP A 23 13.92 -3.36 -20.03
N ASP A 24 14.90 -3.09 -19.16
CA ASP A 24 15.13 -3.87 -17.94
C ASP A 24 14.10 -3.54 -16.84
N ASP A 25 13.68 -2.27 -16.75
CA ASP A 25 12.63 -1.82 -15.82
C ASP A 25 11.37 -1.44 -16.59
N VAL A 26 10.38 -2.34 -16.55
CA VAL A 26 9.10 -2.13 -17.23
C VAL A 26 8.26 -1.02 -16.60
N LYS A 27 8.49 -0.64 -15.33
CA LYS A 27 7.77 0.51 -14.74
C LYS A 27 8.08 1.80 -15.48
N VAL A 28 9.28 1.93 -16.04
CA VAL A 28 9.71 3.12 -16.79
C VAL A 28 8.84 3.34 -18.04
N ILE A 29 8.35 2.27 -18.69
CA ILE A 29 7.43 2.37 -19.83
C ILE A 29 5.98 2.58 -19.36
N THR A 30 5.56 1.98 -18.24
CA THR A 30 4.24 2.25 -17.61
C THR A 30 4.09 3.71 -17.16
N ASP A 31 5.20 4.33 -16.72
CA ASP A 31 5.24 5.71 -16.23
C ASP A 31 5.54 6.75 -17.31
N ALA A 32 5.76 6.30 -18.55
CA ALA A 32 6.11 7.16 -19.65
C ALA A 32 5.00 8.18 -19.96
N ILE A 33 5.42 9.40 -20.25
CA ILE A 33 4.52 10.52 -20.52
C ILE A 33 4.30 10.58 -22.03
N PRO A 34 3.07 10.43 -22.53
CA PRO A 34 2.81 10.55 -23.96
C PRO A 34 3.09 11.98 -24.44
N MET A 35 3.72 12.11 -25.61
CA MET A 35 4.01 13.40 -26.24
C MET A 35 2.86 13.94 -27.10
N HIS A 36 1.92 13.07 -27.43
CA HIS A 36 0.75 13.34 -28.26
C HIS A 36 -0.49 12.71 -27.62
N ASP A 37 -1.67 13.06 -28.13
CA ASP A 37 -2.91 12.41 -27.70
C ASP A 37 -2.81 10.88 -27.89
N PRO A 38 -3.26 10.06 -26.92
CA PRO A 38 -3.21 8.60 -27.03
C PRO A 38 -3.82 8.04 -28.32
N GLU A 39 -4.91 8.63 -28.83
CA GLU A 39 -5.54 8.17 -30.08
C GLU A 39 -4.60 8.35 -31.28
N ILE A 40 -3.88 9.49 -31.33
CA ILE A 40 -2.89 9.75 -32.39
C ILE A 40 -1.74 8.76 -32.32
N ILE A 41 -1.27 8.43 -31.11
CA ILE A 41 -0.19 7.45 -30.92
C ILE A 41 -0.64 6.06 -31.37
N LEU A 42 -1.85 5.65 -31.01
CA LEU A 42 -2.42 4.36 -31.40
C LEU A 42 -2.63 4.23 -32.92
N ASP A 43 -3.19 5.26 -33.56
CA ASP A 43 -3.38 5.28 -35.02
C ASP A 43 -2.05 5.22 -35.77
N LYS A 44 -1.03 5.91 -35.23
CA LYS A 44 0.33 5.84 -35.76
C LYS A 44 0.93 4.44 -35.56
N TYR A 45 0.77 3.85 -34.38
CA TYR A 45 1.25 2.51 -34.08
C TYR A 45 0.62 1.46 -35.01
N ALA A 46 -0.70 1.50 -35.18
CA ALA A 46 -1.44 0.57 -36.04
C ALA A 46 -0.95 0.60 -37.50
N ARG A 47 -0.59 1.79 -38.01
CA ARG A 47 -0.02 1.96 -39.36
C ARG A 47 1.44 1.52 -39.45
N GLU A 48 2.27 1.91 -38.48
CA GLU A 48 3.72 1.70 -38.53
C GLU A 48 4.12 0.25 -38.18
N LYS A 49 3.38 -0.44 -37.30
CA LYS A 49 3.64 -1.85 -36.91
C LYS A 49 3.64 -2.81 -38.10
N GLN A 50 2.93 -2.47 -39.18
CA GLN A 50 2.83 -3.29 -40.39
C GLN A 50 4.01 -3.10 -41.36
N LEU A 51 4.91 -2.15 -41.09
CA LEU A 51 6.08 -1.88 -41.92
C LEU A 51 7.20 -2.89 -41.62
N SER A 52 7.88 -3.40 -42.65
CA SER A 52 8.95 -4.39 -42.49
C SER A 52 10.17 -3.86 -41.73
N ASN A 53 10.34 -2.55 -41.65
CA ASN A 53 11.42 -1.86 -40.94
C ASN A 53 10.94 -1.21 -39.62
N PHE A 54 9.79 -1.65 -39.08
CA PHE A 54 9.28 -1.11 -37.81
C PHE A 54 10.25 -1.39 -36.65
N ASP A 55 10.62 -0.34 -35.92
CA ASP A 55 11.42 -0.41 -34.70
C ASP A 55 10.59 0.12 -33.54
N LEU A 56 10.21 -0.79 -32.64
CA LEU A 56 9.38 -0.48 -31.48
C LEU A 56 10.07 0.49 -30.49
N LYS A 57 11.39 0.40 -30.34
CA LYS A 57 12.16 1.28 -29.45
C LYS A 57 12.23 2.69 -30.04
N ALA A 58 12.49 2.80 -31.34
CA ALA A 58 12.44 4.07 -32.04
C ALA A 58 11.04 4.68 -32.01
N PHE A 59 10.00 3.87 -32.20
CA PHE A 59 8.60 4.29 -32.07
C PHE A 59 8.32 4.86 -30.68
N PHE A 60 8.71 4.14 -29.63
CA PHE A 60 8.52 4.60 -28.25
C PHE A 60 9.21 5.95 -28.02
N ASN A 61 10.50 6.06 -28.34
CA ASN A 61 11.28 7.30 -28.14
C ASN A 61 10.71 8.50 -28.92
N ASN A 62 10.03 8.26 -30.04
CA ASN A 62 9.40 9.29 -30.85
C ASN A 62 7.99 9.69 -30.38
N ASN A 63 7.37 8.94 -29.46
CA ASN A 63 5.99 9.20 -29.02
C ASN A 63 5.85 9.38 -27.49
N PHE A 64 6.85 8.99 -26.70
CA PHE A 64 6.84 9.07 -25.24
C PHE A 64 8.11 9.72 -24.68
N LYS A 65 7.99 10.32 -23.50
CA LYS A 65 9.11 10.81 -22.70
C LYS A 65 9.16 10.06 -21.38
N PHE A 66 10.35 9.64 -20.96
CA PHE A 66 10.55 9.10 -19.63
C PHE A 66 10.26 10.16 -18.56
N SER A 67 9.61 9.73 -17.48
CA SER A 67 9.44 10.55 -16.28
C SER A 67 10.79 10.70 -15.58
N LYS A 68 11.42 11.87 -15.69
CA LYS A 68 12.72 12.13 -15.05
C LYS A 68 12.57 12.19 -13.53
N THR A 69 13.49 11.53 -12.82
CA THR A 69 13.60 11.62 -11.36
C THR A 69 14.72 12.59 -11.01
N LYS A 70 14.44 13.60 -10.16
CA LYS A 70 15.47 14.56 -9.72
C LYS A 70 16.61 13.90 -8.94
N ALA A 71 16.32 12.76 -8.30
CA ALA A 71 17.25 12.03 -7.45
C ALA A 71 18.33 11.26 -8.22
N ALA A 72 18.16 11.03 -9.54
CA ALA A 72 19.11 10.24 -10.32
C ALA A 72 20.52 10.86 -10.39
N ASP A 73 20.62 12.18 -10.26
CA ASP A 73 21.89 12.92 -10.36
C ASP A 73 22.45 13.35 -8.99
N PHE A 74 21.84 12.89 -7.88
CA PHE A 74 22.24 13.32 -6.55
C PHE A 74 23.47 12.57 -6.05
N ASN A 75 24.48 13.33 -5.58
CA ASN A 75 25.68 12.78 -4.95
C ASN A 75 25.71 13.17 -3.48
N SER A 76 25.75 12.17 -2.59
CA SER A 76 25.81 12.40 -1.15
C SER A 76 27.13 13.02 -0.72
N ASP A 77 27.07 14.19 -0.09
CA ASP A 77 28.20 14.78 0.63
C ASP A 77 28.45 14.00 1.93
N ARG A 78 29.52 13.20 1.94
CA ARG A 78 29.91 12.36 3.09
C ARG A 78 30.48 13.16 4.27
N SER A 79 30.69 14.46 4.12
CA SER A 79 31.10 15.33 5.23
C SER A 79 29.93 15.78 6.11
N LEU A 80 28.69 15.66 5.62
CA LEU A 80 27.49 16.01 6.37
C LEU A 80 27.19 14.98 7.47
N SER A 81 26.65 15.46 8.59
CA SER A 81 26.03 14.57 9.57
C SER A 81 24.79 13.90 8.96
N VAL A 82 24.38 12.75 9.51
CA VAL A 82 23.17 12.04 9.06
C VAL A 82 21.95 12.97 9.07
N SER A 83 21.78 13.78 10.12
CA SER A 83 20.66 14.73 10.22
C SER A 83 20.72 15.82 9.15
N ALA A 84 21.89 16.41 8.91
CA ALA A 84 22.06 17.43 7.86
C ALA A 84 21.83 16.86 6.46
N HIS A 85 22.29 15.63 6.24
CA HIS A 85 22.04 14.89 5.01
C HIS A 85 20.54 14.68 4.77
N ILE A 86 19.80 14.13 5.75
CA ILE A 86 18.35 13.91 5.66
C ILE A 86 17.61 15.24 5.39
N GLN A 87 17.96 16.31 6.09
CA GLN A 87 17.35 17.62 5.86
C GLN A 87 17.55 18.12 4.43
N SER A 88 18.73 17.89 3.83
CA SER A 88 19.01 18.26 2.45
C SER A 88 18.19 17.46 1.42
N LEU A 89 17.82 16.23 1.77
CA LEU A 89 17.04 15.35 0.87
C LEU A 89 15.58 15.78 0.74
N TRP A 90 14.99 16.49 1.70
CA TRP A 90 13.59 16.90 1.61
C TRP A 90 13.30 17.72 0.36
N SER A 91 14.15 18.69 0.04
CA SER A 91 13.97 19.51 -1.18
C SER A 91 14.17 18.72 -2.48
N LEU A 92 14.98 17.66 -2.45
CA LEU A 92 15.20 16.77 -3.59
C LEU A 92 14.00 15.84 -3.84
N LEU A 93 13.43 15.31 -2.75
CA LEU A 93 12.30 14.40 -2.76
C LEU A 93 10.96 15.14 -2.93
N GLU A 94 10.92 16.45 -2.71
CA GLU A 94 9.72 17.26 -2.90
C GLU A 94 9.30 17.33 -4.39
N ARG A 95 8.01 17.12 -4.62
CA ARG A 95 7.29 17.39 -5.86
C ARG A 95 6.32 18.53 -5.60
N LYS A 96 6.17 19.39 -6.60
CA LYS A 96 5.15 20.44 -6.59
C LYS A 96 3.80 19.83 -6.94
N ALA A 97 2.72 20.58 -6.74
CA ALA A 97 1.41 20.21 -7.26
C ALA A 97 1.49 19.88 -8.76
N ASP A 98 0.81 18.79 -9.14
CA ASP A 98 0.88 18.24 -10.49
C ASP A 98 -0.06 18.96 -11.44
N LYS A 99 0.17 18.73 -12.74
CA LYS A 99 -0.77 19.09 -13.79
C LYS A 99 -1.27 17.82 -14.46
N LYS A 100 -2.55 17.79 -14.79
CA LYS A 100 -3.11 16.68 -15.57
C LYS A 100 -2.42 16.64 -16.94
N ILE A 101 -1.93 15.46 -17.32
CA ILE A 101 -1.44 15.15 -18.67
C ILE A 101 -2.31 14.01 -19.20
N GLU A 102 -2.93 14.21 -20.36
CA GLU A 102 -3.81 13.19 -20.95
C GLU A 102 -3.01 11.95 -21.34
N GLY A 103 -3.55 10.76 -21.05
CA GLY A 103 -2.85 9.49 -21.24
C GLY A 103 -1.69 9.20 -20.28
N SER A 104 -1.33 10.13 -19.38
CA SER A 104 -0.35 9.84 -18.32
C SER A 104 -0.99 9.01 -17.20
N SER A 105 -0.20 8.10 -16.62
CA SER A 105 -0.61 7.35 -15.44
C SER A 105 -0.62 8.17 -14.15
N LEU A 106 0.10 9.30 -14.06
CA LEU A 106 0.19 10.10 -12.84
C LEU A 106 -1.12 10.84 -12.56
N ILE A 107 -1.77 10.49 -11.45
CA ILE A 107 -2.96 11.17 -10.95
C ILE A 107 -2.50 12.51 -10.34
N PRO A 108 -2.98 13.65 -10.86
CA PRO A 108 -2.45 14.94 -10.45
C PRO A 108 -2.90 15.32 -9.04
N LEU A 109 -1.95 15.62 -8.15
CA LEU A 109 -2.23 16.07 -6.80
C LEU A 109 -2.22 17.60 -6.67
N PRO A 110 -3.17 18.19 -5.91
CA PRO A 110 -3.32 19.64 -5.80
C PRO A 110 -2.27 20.36 -4.93
N TYR A 111 -1.56 19.64 -4.06
CA TYR A 111 -0.57 20.22 -3.14
C TYR A 111 0.82 19.58 -3.31
N PRO A 112 1.91 20.24 -2.87
CA PRO A 112 3.23 19.63 -2.82
C PRO A 112 3.26 18.37 -1.96
N TYR A 113 4.17 17.45 -2.28
CA TYR A 113 4.34 16.18 -1.56
C TYR A 113 5.77 15.66 -1.64
N ILE A 114 6.12 14.75 -0.74
CA ILE A 114 7.41 14.03 -0.75
C ILE A 114 7.22 12.66 -1.40
N VAL A 115 8.18 12.22 -2.21
CA VAL A 115 8.25 10.85 -2.76
C VAL A 115 9.36 10.05 -2.06
N PRO A 116 9.30 8.70 -2.06
CA PRO A 116 10.35 7.87 -1.44
C PRO A 116 11.74 8.07 -2.07
N GLY A 117 11.80 8.28 -3.39
CA GLY A 117 13.04 8.48 -4.14
C GLY A 117 13.37 7.34 -5.12
N GLY A 118 14.42 7.51 -5.92
CA GLY A 118 14.81 6.53 -6.94
C GLY A 118 13.72 6.34 -8.00
N ARG A 119 13.32 5.08 -8.27
CA ARG A 119 12.27 4.72 -9.24
C ARG A 119 10.85 5.14 -8.83
N PHE A 120 10.66 5.49 -7.56
CA PHE A 120 9.38 5.88 -6.98
C PHE A 120 9.20 7.40 -7.12
N ASN A 121 8.45 7.81 -8.14
CA ASN A 121 8.25 9.22 -8.50
C ASN A 121 6.82 9.73 -8.20
N GLU A 122 6.05 8.92 -7.48
CA GLU A 122 4.70 9.16 -7.00
C GLU A 122 4.71 9.16 -5.47
N ILE A 123 3.70 9.78 -4.86
CA ILE A 123 3.47 9.59 -3.42
C ILE A 123 3.01 8.15 -3.19
N TYR A 124 3.54 7.52 -2.13
CA TYR A 124 3.07 6.23 -1.63
C TYR A 124 2.35 6.42 -0.31
N TYR A 125 1.29 5.65 -0.07
CA TYR A 125 0.38 5.91 1.03
C TYR A 125 1.06 5.71 2.39
N TRP A 126 1.44 4.50 2.77
CA TRP A 126 1.94 4.25 4.13
C TRP A 126 3.35 4.84 4.37
N ASP A 127 4.23 4.84 3.36
CA ASP A 127 5.55 5.49 3.40
C ASP A 127 5.46 6.96 3.83
N SER A 128 4.38 7.61 3.41
CA SER A 128 4.16 9.02 3.73
C SER A 128 3.97 9.25 5.22
N PHE A 129 3.42 8.31 5.99
CA PHE A 129 3.27 8.49 7.44
C PHE A 129 4.65 8.54 8.11
N PHE A 130 5.51 7.59 7.81
CA PHE A 130 6.87 7.55 8.36
C PHE A 130 7.72 8.73 7.88
N THR A 131 7.50 9.17 6.63
CA THR A 131 8.09 10.42 6.11
C THR A 131 7.60 11.64 6.88
N MET A 132 6.30 11.72 7.19
CA MET A 132 5.72 12.82 7.97
C MET A 132 6.31 12.92 9.38
N LEU A 133 6.61 11.79 10.04
CA LEU A 133 7.31 11.80 11.33
C LEU A 133 8.66 12.55 11.23
N GLY A 134 9.43 12.29 10.17
CA GLY A 134 10.68 13.00 9.90
C GLY A 134 10.50 14.48 9.52
N LEU A 135 9.44 14.80 8.77
CA LEU A 135 9.10 16.18 8.40
C LEU A 135 8.70 17.02 9.61
N VAL A 136 7.89 16.48 10.54
CA VAL A 136 7.55 17.15 11.80
C VAL A 136 8.83 17.46 12.59
N ARG A 137 9.75 16.50 12.73
CA ARG A 137 11.06 16.73 13.37
C ARG A 137 11.91 17.77 12.66
N SER A 138 11.72 17.92 11.35
CA SER A 138 12.38 18.93 10.52
C SER A 138 11.61 20.26 10.45
N GLN A 139 10.55 20.44 11.26
CA GLN A 139 9.68 21.63 11.31
C GLN A 139 9.01 21.94 9.95
N ARG A 140 8.74 20.91 9.14
CA ARG A 140 8.05 20.98 7.85
C ARG A 140 6.58 20.56 7.94
N THR A 141 5.89 21.03 8.98
CA THR A 141 4.46 20.75 9.22
C THR A 141 3.57 21.28 8.08
N ASP A 142 4.05 22.28 7.34
CA ASP A 142 3.42 22.79 6.10
C ASP A 142 3.31 21.71 5.01
N ILE A 143 4.36 20.92 4.81
CA ILE A 143 4.37 19.81 3.85
C ILE A 143 3.55 18.63 4.38
N VAL A 144 3.61 18.35 5.69
CA VAL A 144 2.76 17.33 6.32
C VAL A 144 1.29 17.60 6.04
N GLU A 145 0.82 18.83 6.29
CA GLU A 145 -0.57 19.20 5.99
C GLU A 145 -0.88 19.14 4.48
N SER A 146 0.07 19.53 3.62
CA SER A 146 -0.08 19.43 2.16
C SER A 146 -0.30 17.98 1.71
N MET A 147 0.47 17.04 2.23
CA MET A 147 0.35 15.62 1.94
C MET A 147 -0.96 15.03 2.48
N ILE A 148 -1.39 15.41 3.70
CA ILE A 148 -2.70 15.00 4.26
C ILE A 148 -3.85 15.55 3.41
N ASN A 149 -3.75 16.80 2.92
CA ASN A 149 -4.75 17.36 2.00
C ASN A 149 -4.78 16.63 0.66
N ASN A 150 -3.63 16.15 0.15
CA ASN A 150 -3.58 15.32 -1.05
C ASN A 150 -4.28 13.97 -0.84
N PHE A 151 -4.05 13.32 0.31
CA PHE A 151 -4.75 12.08 0.65
C PHE A 151 -6.26 12.27 0.84
N ALA A 152 -6.66 13.35 1.52
CA ALA A 152 -8.06 13.73 1.63
C ALA A 152 -8.70 13.95 0.24
N TRP A 153 -7.98 14.61 -0.67
CA TRP A 153 -8.41 14.80 -2.05
C TRP A 153 -8.54 13.48 -2.81
N LEU A 154 -7.61 12.53 -2.63
CA LEU A 154 -7.71 11.19 -3.23
C LEU A 154 -8.97 10.45 -2.72
N ILE A 155 -9.22 10.47 -1.41
CA ILE A 155 -10.44 9.90 -0.82
C ILE A 155 -11.70 10.55 -1.41
N ASP A 156 -11.72 11.87 -1.55
CA ASP A 156 -12.89 12.58 -2.07
C ASP A 156 -13.17 12.29 -3.55
N ASN A 157 -12.13 12.04 -4.36
CA ASN A 157 -12.27 11.85 -5.82
C ASN A 157 -12.32 10.38 -6.25
N TYR A 158 -11.69 9.47 -5.49
CA TYR A 158 -11.57 8.04 -5.83
C TYR A 158 -12.23 7.12 -4.80
N GLY A 159 -12.59 7.64 -3.61
CA GLY A 159 -13.24 6.90 -2.54
C GLY A 159 -12.28 6.27 -1.53
N PHE A 160 -10.98 6.27 -1.81
CA PHE A 160 -9.91 5.71 -0.98
C PHE A 160 -8.56 6.32 -1.39
N ILE A 161 -7.49 5.96 -0.68
CA ILE A 161 -6.12 6.34 -1.03
C ILE A 161 -5.50 5.16 -1.80
N PRO A 162 -5.19 5.29 -3.10
CA PRO A 162 -4.50 4.24 -3.84
C PRO A 162 -3.07 4.02 -3.30
N ASN A 163 -2.50 2.85 -3.56
CA ASN A 163 -1.11 2.49 -3.21
C ASN A 163 -0.12 3.65 -3.44
N GLY A 164 -0.21 4.26 -4.63
CA GLY A 164 0.34 5.58 -4.90
C GLY A 164 -0.51 6.36 -5.90
N ASN A 165 -0.18 7.61 -6.22
CA ASN A 165 -0.97 8.46 -7.12
C ASN A 165 -0.80 8.09 -8.62
N ARG A 166 -0.99 6.82 -8.97
CA ARG A 166 -0.97 6.31 -10.34
C ARG A 166 -2.28 5.60 -10.68
N THR A 167 -2.74 5.72 -11.92
CA THR A 167 -3.99 5.11 -12.40
C THR A 167 -3.99 3.59 -12.30
N TYR A 168 -2.84 2.93 -12.48
CA TYR A 168 -2.71 1.48 -12.34
C TYR A 168 -2.79 0.99 -10.87
N PHE A 169 -2.71 1.91 -9.90
CA PHE A 169 -2.96 1.63 -8.48
C PHE A 169 -4.42 1.85 -8.07
N LEU A 170 -5.32 2.28 -8.96
CA LEU A 170 -6.75 2.43 -8.63
C LEU A 170 -7.48 1.10 -8.39
N GLY A 171 -6.76 -0.03 -8.45
CA GLY A 171 -7.25 -1.35 -8.05
C GLY A 171 -7.18 -1.63 -6.55
N ARG A 172 -6.28 -0.94 -5.83
CA ARG A 172 -5.88 -1.29 -4.46
C ARG A 172 -5.35 -0.07 -3.68
N SER A 173 -5.47 -0.15 -2.37
CA SER A 173 -4.94 0.81 -1.40
C SER A 173 -3.48 0.49 -1.01
N GLN A 174 -3.12 0.86 0.21
CA GLN A 174 -1.97 0.40 0.99
C GLN A 174 -2.40 0.33 2.48
N PRO A 175 -1.54 -0.08 3.43
CA PRO A 175 -1.91 -0.07 4.86
C PRO A 175 -2.51 1.28 5.31
N PRO A 176 -3.67 1.31 6.00
CA PRO A 176 -4.45 2.54 6.18
C PRO A 176 -3.93 3.45 7.30
N PHE A 177 -2.87 4.19 7.01
CA PHE A 177 -2.20 5.10 7.95
C PHE A 177 -2.82 6.52 8.02
N PHE A 178 -3.85 6.86 7.26
CA PHE A 178 -4.41 8.22 7.22
C PHE A 178 -4.95 8.67 8.58
N ALA A 179 -5.55 7.77 9.38
CA ALA A 179 -5.92 8.06 10.76
C ALA A 179 -4.72 8.49 11.62
N LEU A 180 -3.59 7.80 11.49
CA LEU A 180 -2.34 8.14 12.18
C LEU A 180 -1.76 9.46 11.67
N MET A 181 -1.85 9.74 10.37
CA MET A 181 -1.42 11.03 9.80
C MET A 181 -2.27 12.20 10.33
N VAL A 182 -3.60 12.02 10.41
CA VAL A 182 -4.52 13.01 10.99
C VAL A 182 -4.20 13.24 12.46
N SER A 183 -3.97 12.18 13.24
CA SER A 183 -3.54 12.30 14.64
C SER A 183 -2.21 13.02 14.79
N LEU A 184 -1.22 12.72 13.95
CA LEU A 184 0.08 13.41 13.94
C LEU A 184 -0.07 14.91 13.65
N LEU A 185 -0.91 15.29 12.69
CA LEU A 185 -1.16 16.71 12.42
C LEU A 185 -1.93 17.38 13.58
N ALA A 186 -2.83 16.64 14.25
CA ALA A 186 -3.56 17.14 15.40
C ALA A 186 -2.63 17.40 16.61
N THR A 187 -1.56 16.61 16.80
CA THR A 187 -0.57 16.91 17.86
C THR A 187 0.18 18.22 17.60
N GLU A 188 0.31 18.63 16.33
CA GLU A 188 0.97 19.87 15.93
C GLU A 188 0.02 21.09 15.87
N LYS A 189 -1.26 20.88 15.55
CA LYS A 189 -2.22 21.96 15.24
C LYS A 189 -3.49 22.00 16.07
N GLY A 190 -3.70 21.02 16.95
CA GLY A 190 -4.88 20.92 17.81
C GLY A 190 -5.97 19.99 17.28
N ASP A 191 -6.93 19.68 18.14
CA ASP A 191 -7.95 18.64 17.92
C ASP A 191 -8.97 18.97 16.81
N ASP A 192 -9.10 20.24 16.39
CA ASP A 192 -9.96 20.63 15.25
C ASP A 192 -9.59 19.91 13.95
N ILE A 193 -8.35 19.42 13.85
CA ILE A 193 -7.87 18.58 12.74
C ILE A 193 -8.70 17.30 12.59
N TYR A 194 -9.12 16.66 13.69
CA TYR A 194 -9.99 15.48 13.61
C TYR A 194 -11.34 15.82 12.99
N ILE A 195 -11.91 16.98 13.32
CA ILE A 195 -13.18 17.44 12.75
C ILE A 195 -12.99 17.76 11.26
N LYS A 196 -11.89 18.44 10.90
CA LYS A 196 -11.55 18.82 9.52
C LYS A 196 -11.52 17.63 8.57
N TYR A 197 -10.93 16.50 8.98
CA TYR A 197 -10.78 15.30 8.15
C TYR A 197 -11.77 14.17 8.46
N LEU A 198 -12.74 14.39 9.37
CA LEU A 198 -13.70 13.36 9.81
C LEU A 198 -14.45 12.72 8.64
N ASN A 199 -14.84 13.51 7.64
CA ASN A 199 -15.57 13.01 6.48
C ASN A 199 -14.70 12.04 5.66
N GLN A 200 -13.42 12.34 5.48
CA GLN A 200 -12.49 11.49 4.73
C GLN A 200 -12.13 10.23 5.51
N LEU A 201 -11.95 10.31 6.83
CA LEU A 201 -11.79 9.13 7.71
C LEU A 201 -12.98 8.17 7.57
N LYS A 202 -14.22 8.69 7.62
CA LYS A 202 -15.45 7.88 7.43
C LYS A 202 -15.54 7.28 6.02
N LYS A 203 -15.11 8.01 4.98
CA LYS A 203 -15.08 7.51 3.59
C LYS A 203 -14.07 6.38 3.42
N GLU A 204 -12.87 6.53 3.97
CA GLU A 204 -11.86 5.47 3.94
C GLU A 204 -12.34 4.24 4.70
N TYR A 205 -12.94 4.40 5.88
CA TYR A 205 -13.56 3.27 6.60
C TYR A 205 -14.60 2.55 5.74
N LYS A 206 -15.43 3.30 5.01
CA LYS A 206 -16.42 2.72 4.08
C LYS A 206 -15.76 1.94 2.93
N PHE A 207 -14.58 2.34 2.46
CA PHE A 207 -13.82 1.56 1.47
C PHE A 207 -13.40 0.21 2.04
N TRP A 208 -12.79 0.18 3.23
CA TRP A 208 -12.36 -1.07 3.87
C TRP A 208 -13.53 -1.97 4.24
N MET A 209 -14.68 -1.38 4.62
CA MET A 209 -15.90 -2.11 4.95
C MET A 209 -16.84 -2.30 3.77
N LYS A 210 -16.37 -2.11 2.54
CA LYS A 210 -17.21 -2.15 1.34
C LYS A 210 -17.89 -3.52 1.22
N ASP A 211 -19.21 -3.48 1.07
CA ASP A 211 -20.09 -4.63 0.91
C ASP A 211 -20.21 -5.52 2.16
N SER A 212 -19.84 -5.01 3.36
CA SER A 212 -20.00 -5.73 4.63
C SER A 212 -21.44 -6.13 4.97
N GLN A 213 -22.43 -5.48 4.37
CA GLN A 213 -23.85 -5.82 4.51
C GLN A 213 -24.27 -7.04 3.68
N HIS A 214 -23.40 -7.53 2.78
CA HIS A 214 -23.63 -8.66 1.89
C HIS A 214 -22.85 -9.91 2.28
N ILE A 215 -22.05 -9.85 3.34
CA ILE A 215 -21.32 -10.99 3.88
C ILE A 215 -22.10 -11.64 5.02
N ASP A 216 -22.10 -12.96 5.03
CA ASP A 216 -22.77 -13.81 6.01
C ASP A 216 -22.12 -15.21 6.01
N SER A 217 -22.73 -16.18 6.68
CA SER A 217 -22.24 -17.57 6.70
C SER A 217 -22.24 -18.29 5.35
N LYS A 218 -22.86 -17.72 4.30
CA LYS A 218 -22.85 -18.26 2.93
C LYS A 218 -21.88 -17.50 2.02
N THR A 219 -21.63 -16.22 2.31
CA THR A 219 -20.65 -15.39 1.62
C THR A 219 -19.57 -14.96 2.61
N GLU A 220 -18.60 -15.85 2.85
CA GLU A 220 -17.60 -15.67 3.92
C GLU A 220 -16.61 -14.53 3.63
N CYS A 221 -16.37 -14.17 2.36
CA CYS A 221 -15.53 -13.03 2.02
C CYS A 221 -15.99 -12.29 0.76
N LEU A 222 -15.82 -10.96 0.75
CA LEU A 222 -16.12 -10.10 -0.40
C LEU A 222 -15.26 -8.84 -0.33
N ASN A 223 -14.58 -8.48 -1.42
CA ASN A 223 -13.56 -7.40 -1.40
C ASN A 223 -12.59 -7.58 -0.21
N HIS A 224 -12.42 -6.53 0.61
CA HIS A 224 -11.61 -6.47 1.82
C HIS A 224 -12.27 -7.06 3.07
N VAL A 225 -13.55 -7.47 3.03
CA VAL A 225 -14.27 -7.92 4.23
C VAL A 225 -14.35 -9.44 4.30
N VAL A 226 -14.16 -9.98 5.50
CA VAL A 226 -14.27 -11.40 5.82
C VAL A 226 -15.17 -11.58 7.03
N TYR A 227 -16.21 -12.38 6.85
CA TYR A 227 -17.11 -12.82 7.91
C TYR A 227 -16.48 -13.99 8.67
N LEU A 228 -16.32 -13.84 10.00
CA LEU A 228 -15.90 -14.95 10.86
C LEU A 228 -17.08 -15.55 11.64
N ASN A 229 -18.00 -14.70 12.10
CA ASN A 229 -19.27 -15.08 12.75
C ASN A 229 -20.22 -13.86 12.79
N GLU A 230 -21.42 -14.05 13.35
CA GLU A 230 -22.50 -13.03 13.37
C GLU A 230 -22.08 -11.67 13.94
N GLU A 231 -21.08 -11.65 14.83
CA GLU A 231 -20.61 -10.44 15.51
C GLU A 231 -19.27 -9.92 14.95
N VAL A 232 -18.51 -10.75 14.24
CA VAL A 232 -17.11 -10.45 13.89
C VAL A 232 -16.90 -10.44 12.38
N ILE A 233 -16.60 -9.24 11.88
CA ILE A 233 -16.07 -8.99 10.54
C ILE A 233 -14.66 -8.42 10.69
N LEU A 234 -13.70 -9.05 10.03
CA LEU A 234 -12.33 -8.55 9.93
C LEU A 234 -11.99 -8.26 8.47
N ASN A 235 -10.81 -7.68 8.26
CA ASN A 235 -10.39 -7.23 6.95
C ASN A 235 -9.15 -7.95 6.45
N ARG A 236 -9.11 -8.16 5.13
CA ARG A 236 -7.97 -8.66 4.36
C ARG A 236 -7.50 -7.61 3.35
N TYR A 237 -6.28 -7.76 2.86
CA TYR A 237 -5.85 -7.05 1.66
C TYR A 237 -6.45 -7.70 0.41
N PHE A 238 -6.82 -6.87 -0.58
CA PHE A 238 -7.51 -7.26 -1.80
C PHE A 238 -7.36 -6.20 -2.89
N ASP A 239 -7.04 -6.61 -4.12
CA ASP A 239 -7.12 -5.76 -5.32
C ASP A 239 -8.33 -6.20 -6.15
N GLN A 240 -9.09 -5.23 -6.68
CA GLN A 240 -10.27 -5.52 -7.50
C GLN A 240 -9.95 -6.05 -8.91
N TYR A 241 -8.68 -6.07 -9.32
CA TYR A 241 -8.23 -6.56 -10.62
C TYR A 241 -7.57 -7.95 -10.53
N GLN A 242 -7.86 -8.78 -11.53
CA GLN A 242 -7.41 -10.17 -11.63
C GLN A 242 -6.48 -10.37 -12.85
N SER A 243 -5.56 -9.42 -13.08
CA SER A 243 -4.69 -9.39 -14.26
C SER A 243 -3.25 -9.04 -13.88
N PRO A 244 -2.24 -9.21 -14.74
CA PRO A 244 -0.88 -8.76 -14.48
C PRO A 244 -0.81 -7.28 -14.06
N ARG A 245 0.05 -6.95 -13.09
CA ARG A 245 0.28 -5.57 -12.64
C ARG A 245 0.88 -4.73 -13.78
N PRO A 246 0.30 -3.58 -14.17
CA PRO A 246 0.85 -2.78 -15.26
C PRO A 246 2.31 -2.36 -15.06
N GLU A 247 2.71 -2.11 -13.82
CA GLU A 247 4.07 -1.71 -13.43
C GLU A 247 5.08 -2.87 -13.37
N MET A 248 4.61 -4.12 -13.47
CA MET A 248 5.41 -5.37 -13.50
C MET A 248 4.83 -6.35 -14.53
N TYR A 249 4.32 -5.85 -15.67
CA TYR A 249 3.42 -6.62 -16.52
C TYR A 249 4.06 -7.88 -17.10
N ALA A 250 5.30 -7.77 -17.57
CA ALA A 250 6.02 -8.91 -18.16
C ALA A 250 6.25 -10.02 -17.12
N ASP A 251 6.80 -9.68 -15.96
CA ASP A 251 7.07 -10.62 -14.88
C ASP A 251 5.81 -11.36 -14.41
N ASP A 252 4.72 -10.61 -14.17
CA ASP A 252 3.45 -11.21 -13.75
C ASP A 252 2.85 -12.07 -14.89
N TYR A 253 2.96 -11.63 -16.14
CA TYR A 253 2.48 -12.38 -17.30
C TYR A 253 3.22 -13.70 -17.46
N GLU A 254 4.55 -13.70 -17.39
CA GLU A 254 5.38 -14.91 -17.47
C GLU A 254 5.09 -15.88 -16.32
N LEU A 255 4.99 -15.35 -15.09
CA LEU A 255 4.63 -16.13 -13.92
C LEU A 255 3.26 -16.79 -14.08
N GLY A 256 2.26 -16.04 -14.56
CA GLY A 256 0.93 -16.58 -14.80
C GLY A 256 0.86 -17.60 -15.94
N HIS A 257 1.72 -17.48 -16.97
CA HIS A 257 1.82 -18.46 -18.05
C HIS A 257 2.43 -19.78 -17.60
N ALA A 258 3.36 -19.73 -16.65
CA ALA A 258 3.99 -20.91 -16.08
C ALA A 258 3.16 -21.56 -14.95
N TYR A 259 2.09 -20.88 -14.48
CA TYR A 259 1.30 -21.35 -13.35
C TYR A 259 0.31 -22.44 -13.75
N GLU A 260 0.34 -23.57 -13.03
CA GLU A 260 -0.55 -24.71 -13.29
C GLU A 260 -1.95 -24.57 -12.66
N GLY A 261 -2.13 -23.62 -11.74
CA GLY A 261 -3.39 -23.37 -11.03
C GLY A 261 -4.27 -22.29 -11.67
N ASP A 262 -5.21 -21.74 -10.90
CA ASP A 262 -6.04 -20.62 -11.35
C ASP A 262 -5.22 -19.33 -11.40
N THR A 263 -4.90 -18.89 -12.62
CA THR A 263 -4.10 -17.67 -12.85
C THR A 263 -4.79 -16.40 -12.32
N ASN A 264 -6.13 -16.36 -12.28
CA ASN A 264 -6.84 -15.21 -11.72
C ASN A 264 -6.64 -15.14 -10.19
N GLU A 265 -6.71 -16.29 -9.50
CA GLU A 265 -6.41 -16.37 -8.06
C GLU A 265 -4.97 -15.94 -7.78
N LEU A 266 -4.01 -16.39 -8.60
CA LEU A 266 -2.61 -15.97 -8.49
C LEU A 266 -2.47 -14.44 -8.58
N TYR A 267 -3.07 -13.80 -9.60
CA TYR A 267 -2.99 -12.35 -9.77
C TYR A 267 -3.64 -11.57 -8.63
N ILE A 268 -4.77 -12.05 -8.09
CA ILE A 268 -5.41 -11.42 -6.92
C ILE A 268 -4.45 -11.46 -5.73
N ASN A 269 -3.81 -12.60 -5.46
CA ASN A 269 -2.91 -12.76 -4.33
C ASN A 269 -1.63 -11.92 -4.45
N ILE A 270 -1.05 -11.86 -5.66
CA ILE A 270 0.08 -10.98 -5.98
C ILE A 270 -0.26 -9.52 -5.70
N ARG A 271 -1.42 -9.08 -6.19
CA ARG A 271 -1.85 -7.68 -6.02
C ARG A 271 -2.27 -7.36 -4.61
N ALA A 272 -2.89 -8.30 -3.89
CA ALA A 272 -3.20 -8.16 -2.47
C ALA A 272 -1.91 -8.01 -1.64
N ALA A 273 -0.84 -8.75 -1.95
CA ALA A 273 0.45 -8.54 -1.31
C ALA A 273 1.06 -7.16 -1.63
N CYS A 274 0.79 -6.60 -2.82
CA CYS A 274 1.17 -5.22 -3.10
C CYS A 274 0.32 -4.20 -2.32
N GLU A 275 -0.96 -4.48 -2.07
CA GLU A 275 -1.80 -3.67 -1.18
C GLU A 275 -1.34 -3.76 0.28
N SER A 276 -0.77 -4.89 0.70
CA SER A 276 -0.26 -5.03 2.06
C SER A 276 1.00 -4.19 2.33
N GLY A 277 1.67 -3.73 1.28
CA GLY A 277 2.99 -3.09 1.35
C GLY A 277 4.14 -4.08 1.53
N TRP A 278 3.86 -5.39 1.63
CA TRP A 278 4.85 -6.46 1.82
C TRP A 278 4.97 -7.34 0.57
N ASP A 279 5.22 -6.73 -0.59
CA ASP A 279 5.43 -7.40 -1.88
C ASP A 279 6.92 -7.71 -2.13
N PHE A 280 7.44 -8.92 -1.97
CA PHE A 280 6.78 -10.08 -1.38
C PHE A 280 7.48 -10.54 -0.11
N SER A 281 6.82 -11.45 0.61
CA SER A 281 7.29 -12.09 1.84
C SER A 281 6.72 -13.49 1.95
N ALA A 282 7.50 -14.39 2.55
CA ALA A 282 7.10 -15.69 3.05
C ALA A 282 5.84 -15.64 3.93
N ARG A 283 5.56 -14.50 4.58
CA ARG A 283 4.33 -14.21 5.31
C ARG A 283 3.07 -14.57 4.53
N TRP A 284 3.11 -14.47 3.20
CA TRP A 284 1.97 -14.70 2.33
C TRP A 284 1.96 -16.06 1.65
N PHE A 285 2.96 -16.92 1.87
CA PHE A 285 3.16 -18.14 1.07
C PHE A 285 2.83 -19.38 1.89
N GLU A 286 2.17 -20.38 1.28
CA GLU A 286 2.02 -21.70 1.92
C GLU A 286 3.38 -22.41 2.05
N ASN A 287 4.21 -22.29 1.00
CA ASN A 287 5.62 -22.66 1.03
C ASN A 287 6.47 -21.37 1.07
N PRO A 288 7.16 -21.08 2.20
CA PRO A 288 7.94 -19.85 2.39
C PRO A 288 8.99 -19.53 1.31
N ASN A 289 9.40 -20.50 0.50
CA ASN A 289 10.41 -20.33 -0.55
C ASN A 289 9.83 -20.33 -1.98
N ASP A 290 8.51 -20.35 -2.14
CA ASP A 290 7.86 -20.45 -3.44
C ASP A 290 6.72 -19.43 -3.59
N LEU A 291 6.96 -18.40 -4.41
CA LEU A 291 5.98 -17.35 -4.72
C LEU A 291 4.70 -17.90 -5.37
N ASN A 292 4.77 -19.05 -6.07
CA ASN A 292 3.58 -19.67 -6.68
C ASN A 292 2.55 -20.14 -5.65
N THR A 293 2.95 -20.23 -4.37
CA THR A 293 2.08 -20.60 -3.25
C THR A 293 1.52 -19.39 -2.50
N ILE A 294 1.54 -18.21 -3.12
CA ILE A 294 1.03 -16.97 -2.52
C ILE A 294 -0.49 -17.02 -2.30
N LYS A 295 -0.91 -16.73 -1.06
CA LYS A 295 -2.30 -16.79 -0.56
C LYS A 295 -2.70 -15.53 0.22
N CYS A 296 -2.09 -14.37 -0.06
CA CYS A 296 -2.34 -13.11 0.66
C CYS A 296 -3.83 -12.74 0.81
N ALA A 297 -4.65 -12.94 -0.23
CA ALA A 297 -6.08 -12.64 -0.19
C ALA A 297 -6.91 -13.65 0.65
N GLN A 298 -6.32 -14.73 1.16
CA GLN A 298 -6.96 -15.67 2.09
C GLN A 298 -6.53 -15.44 3.55
N ILE A 299 -5.65 -14.47 3.76
CA ILE A 299 -5.08 -14.17 5.07
C ILE A 299 -5.73 -12.90 5.62
N LEU A 300 -6.16 -12.97 6.88
CA LEU A 300 -6.49 -11.83 7.73
C LEU A 300 -5.21 -11.33 8.38
N PRO A 301 -4.70 -10.14 7.99
CA PRO A 301 -3.44 -9.62 8.51
C PRO A 301 -3.65 -8.95 9.86
N VAL A 302 -2.80 -9.25 10.85
CA VAL A 302 -2.89 -8.64 12.19
C VAL A 302 -2.63 -7.14 12.14
N ASP A 303 -1.69 -6.69 11.31
CA ASP A 303 -1.36 -5.27 11.11
C ASP A 303 -2.53 -4.46 10.54
N LEU A 304 -3.16 -4.94 9.46
CA LEU A 304 -4.33 -4.29 8.86
C LEU A 304 -5.46 -4.11 9.89
N ASN A 305 -5.77 -5.16 10.64
CA ASN A 305 -6.86 -5.12 11.59
C ASN A 305 -6.54 -4.20 12.79
N CYS A 306 -5.28 -4.08 13.19
CA CYS A 306 -4.88 -3.07 14.18
C CYS A 306 -4.99 -1.64 13.64
N LEU A 307 -4.62 -1.40 12.38
CA LEU A 307 -4.77 -0.08 11.74
C LEU A 307 -6.24 0.33 11.63
N LEU A 308 -7.14 -0.61 11.31
CA LEU A 308 -8.57 -0.35 11.24
C LEU A 308 -9.20 -0.15 12.61
N PHE A 309 -8.70 -0.82 13.65
CA PHE A 309 -9.07 -0.53 15.04
C PHE A 309 -8.78 0.95 15.37
N TYR A 310 -7.58 1.41 15.03
CA TYR A 310 -7.19 2.80 15.27
C TYR A 310 -7.98 3.80 14.42
N LEU A 311 -8.35 3.45 13.18
CA LEU A 311 -9.25 4.25 12.36
C LEU A 311 -10.63 4.37 13.01
N GLU A 312 -11.19 3.29 13.55
CA GLU A 312 -12.47 3.30 14.26
C GLU A 312 -12.42 4.21 15.49
N GLU A 313 -11.37 4.13 16.32
CA GLU A 313 -11.17 5.03 17.46
C GLU A 313 -11.01 6.50 17.05
N THR A 314 -10.28 6.74 15.96
CA THR A 314 -10.04 8.09 15.43
C THR A 314 -11.34 8.73 14.93
N ILE A 315 -12.20 7.95 14.26
CA ILE A 315 -13.54 8.39 13.86
C ILE A 315 -14.40 8.68 15.08
N ALA A 316 -14.37 7.81 16.10
CA ALA A 316 -15.11 8.03 17.34
C ALA A 316 -14.71 9.35 18.01
N LYS A 317 -13.39 9.62 18.13
CA LYS A 317 -12.85 10.89 18.65
C LYS A 317 -13.34 12.08 17.84
N GLY A 318 -13.23 12.03 16.51
CA GLY A 318 -13.68 13.13 15.65
C GLY A 318 -15.19 13.40 15.73
N CYS A 319 -16.02 12.35 15.84
CA CYS A 319 -17.46 12.49 16.07
C CYS A 319 -17.76 13.17 17.42
N ALA A 320 -17.10 12.73 18.50
CA ALA A 320 -17.28 13.29 19.83
C ALA A 320 -16.91 14.79 19.88
N LEU A 321 -15.77 15.16 19.28
CA LEU A 321 -15.33 16.55 19.16
C LEU A 321 -16.30 17.42 18.37
N LYS A 322 -16.98 16.84 17.36
CA LYS A 322 -18.03 17.52 16.58
C LYS A 322 -19.38 17.61 17.34
N GLY A 323 -19.51 16.96 18.50
CA GLY A 323 -20.74 16.89 19.27
C GLY A 323 -21.72 15.78 18.87
N ASP A 324 -21.29 14.84 18.01
CA ASP A 324 -22.09 13.69 17.55
C ASP A 324 -21.78 12.44 18.40
N GLN A 325 -22.34 12.40 19.60
CA GLN A 325 -22.07 11.35 20.59
C GLN A 325 -22.61 9.97 20.16
N ASP A 326 -23.73 9.93 19.44
CA ASP A 326 -24.31 8.67 18.95
C ASP A 326 -23.38 7.99 17.96
N GLN A 327 -22.84 8.73 16.99
CA GLN A 327 -21.84 8.18 16.06
C GLN A 327 -20.52 7.85 16.76
N ALA A 328 -20.12 8.64 17.76
CA ALA A 328 -18.92 8.34 18.53
C ALA A 328 -19.03 6.98 19.23
N ASN A 329 -20.16 6.72 19.89
CA ASN A 329 -20.41 5.44 20.57
C ASN A 329 -20.47 4.26 19.59
N ILE A 330 -21.11 4.42 18.42
CA ILE A 330 -21.15 3.37 17.40
C ILE A 330 -19.74 2.95 16.95
N PHE A 331 -18.84 3.91 16.70
CA PHE A 331 -17.48 3.60 16.28
C PHE A 331 -16.61 3.06 17.42
N LEU A 332 -16.85 3.51 18.66
CA LEU A 332 -16.19 2.96 19.83
C LEU A 332 -16.60 1.50 20.09
N ASP A 333 -17.86 1.14 19.86
CA ASP A 333 -18.28 -0.26 20.00
C ASP A 333 -17.70 -1.14 18.89
N LYS A 334 -17.57 -0.61 17.66
CA LYS A 334 -16.87 -1.28 16.57
C LYS A 334 -15.39 -1.54 16.91
N SER A 335 -14.69 -0.55 17.45
CA SER A 335 -13.28 -0.71 17.83
C SER A 335 -13.12 -1.74 18.95
N LYS A 336 -14.01 -1.76 19.95
CA LYS A 336 -14.02 -2.81 21.00
C LYS A 336 -14.19 -4.21 20.42
N VAL A 337 -15.15 -4.41 19.52
CA VAL A 337 -15.38 -5.70 18.85
C VAL A 337 -14.13 -6.13 18.09
N ARG A 338 -13.49 -5.21 17.34
CA ARG A 338 -12.27 -5.50 16.60
C ARG A 338 -11.09 -5.83 17.51
N ALA A 339 -10.90 -5.10 18.62
CA ALA A 339 -9.85 -5.39 19.59
C ALA A 339 -10.03 -6.79 20.22
N MET A 340 -11.26 -7.17 20.58
CA MET A 340 -11.56 -8.53 21.06
C MET A 340 -11.30 -9.59 20.00
N ALA A 341 -11.67 -9.32 18.74
CA ALA A 341 -11.38 -10.21 17.63
C ALA A 341 -9.87 -10.36 17.38
N ILE A 342 -9.09 -9.28 17.48
CA ILE A 342 -7.63 -9.33 17.35
C ILE A 342 -7.02 -10.25 18.40
N GLN A 343 -7.46 -10.11 19.65
CA GLN A 343 -7.01 -10.98 20.74
C GLN A 343 -7.40 -12.44 20.53
N LYS A 344 -8.58 -12.70 19.96
CA LYS A 344 -9.09 -14.06 19.74
C LYS A 344 -8.42 -14.78 18.56
N TYR A 345 -8.23 -14.07 17.45
CA TYR A 345 -7.89 -14.70 16.17
C TYR A 345 -6.42 -14.61 15.79
N PHE A 346 -5.65 -13.69 16.38
CA PHE A 346 -4.24 -13.49 16.02
C PHE A 346 -3.26 -13.93 17.12
N TRP A 347 -3.68 -13.98 18.38
CA TRP A 347 -2.81 -14.40 19.48
C TRP A 347 -2.67 -15.92 19.56
N SER A 348 -1.43 -16.41 19.67
CA SER A 348 -1.15 -17.82 19.96
C SER A 348 -0.65 -17.98 21.39
N GLU A 349 -1.49 -18.50 22.30
CA GLU A 349 -1.07 -18.78 23.68
C GLU A 349 0.11 -19.76 23.74
N ASN A 350 0.09 -20.79 22.90
CA ASN A 350 1.13 -21.82 22.88
C ASN A 350 2.48 -21.28 22.40
N LYS A 351 2.48 -20.30 21.47
CA LYS A 351 3.70 -19.75 20.88
C LYS A 351 4.11 -18.41 21.51
N GLY A 352 3.23 -17.77 22.29
CA GLY A 352 3.49 -16.48 22.92
C GLY A 352 3.69 -15.33 21.92
N TYR A 353 3.01 -15.36 20.77
CA TYR A 353 3.20 -14.35 19.73
C TYR A 353 1.93 -14.14 18.89
N TYR A 354 1.83 -12.99 18.23
CA TYR A 354 0.75 -12.70 17.29
C TYR A 354 1.10 -13.15 15.87
N TYR A 355 0.16 -13.83 15.22
CA TYR A 355 0.26 -14.30 13.84
C TYR A 355 -0.91 -13.75 13.03
N ASP A 356 -0.77 -13.77 11.71
CA ASP A 356 -1.92 -13.61 10.84
C ASP A 356 -2.83 -14.85 10.94
N TYR A 357 -4.06 -14.72 10.47
CA TYR A 357 -5.04 -15.81 10.49
C TYR A 357 -5.49 -16.14 9.08
N ASN A 358 -5.37 -17.40 8.67
CA ASN A 358 -5.95 -17.86 7.43
C ASN A 358 -7.40 -18.26 7.67
N PHE A 359 -8.36 -17.57 7.03
CA PHE A 359 -9.79 -17.90 7.18
C PHE A 359 -10.24 -19.10 6.34
N GLU A 360 -9.34 -19.68 5.55
CA GLU A 360 -9.49 -20.94 4.84
C GLU A 360 -8.12 -21.65 4.80
N PRO A 361 -7.77 -22.45 5.84
CA PRO A 361 -8.66 -23.41 6.48
C PRO A 361 -9.16 -23.06 7.91
N LYS A 362 -9.15 -21.78 8.32
CA LYS A 362 -9.55 -21.31 9.67
C LYS A 362 -8.51 -21.63 10.76
N GLU A 363 -7.26 -21.24 10.52
CA GLU A 363 -6.14 -21.45 11.44
C GLU A 363 -5.17 -20.27 11.46
N LEU A 364 -4.36 -20.18 12.52
CA LEU A 364 -3.24 -19.24 12.56
C LEU A 364 -2.20 -19.60 11.51
N CYS A 365 -1.68 -18.59 10.81
CA CYS A 365 -0.56 -18.76 9.89
C CYS A 365 0.70 -19.23 10.64
N ASN A 366 1.61 -19.88 9.92
CA ASN A 366 2.80 -20.48 10.51
C ASN A 366 4.05 -19.57 10.52
N VAL A 367 4.00 -18.43 9.81
CA VAL A 367 5.12 -17.50 9.71
C VAL A 367 5.04 -16.43 10.80
N LYS A 368 6.12 -16.31 11.58
CA LYS A 368 6.34 -15.16 12.47
C LYS A 368 6.80 -13.96 11.65
N SER A 369 6.13 -12.82 11.78
CA SER A 369 6.53 -11.56 11.16
C SER A 369 6.49 -10.41 12.16
N LEU A 370 7.14 -9.28 11.83
CA LEU A 370 7.07 -8.06 12.65
C LEU A 370 5.67 -7.42 12.66
N ALA A 371 4.74 -7.86 11.80
CA ALA A 371 3.34 -7.47 11.93
C ALA A 371 2.75 -7.85 13.30
N GLY A 372 3.27 -8.91 13.93
CA GLY A 372 2.90 -9.32 15.29
C GLY A 372 3.18 -8.27 16.39
N VAL A 373 3.89 -7.18 16.07
CA VAL A 373 4.14 -6.06 16.98
C VAL A 373 3.04 -5.00 16.94
N TYR A 374 2.20 -4.97 15.88
CA TYR A 374 1.14 -3.98 15.75
C TYR A 374 0.16 -3.95 16.95
N PRO A 375 -0.25 -5.08 17.54
CA PRO A 375 -1.06 -5.07 18.76
C PRO A 375 -0.42 -4.33 19.95
N LEU A 376 0.93 -4.28 20.02
CA LEU A 376 1.64 -3.49 21.05
C LEU A 376 1.58 -1.99 20.68
N PHE A 377 1.85 -1.65 19.42
CA PHE A 377 1.84 -0.27 18.93
C PHE A 377 0.50 0.44 19.20
N PHE A 378 -0.62 -0.29 19.09
CA PHE A 378 -1.97 0.23 19.35
C PHE A 378 -2.51 -0.07 20.76
N ASN A 379 -1.67 -0.55 21.69
CA ASN A 379 -2.06 -0.87 23.07
C ASN A 379 -3.25 -1.86 23.18
N ILE A 380 -3.34 -2.81 22.24
CA ILE A 380 -4.34 -3.89 22.26
C ILE A 380 -3.84 -5.04 23.14
N ALA A 381 -2.54 -5.33 23.06
CA ALA A 381 -1.89 -6.40 23.82
C ALA A 381 -1.86 -6.09 25.33
N SER A 382 -2.00 -7.13 26.15
CA SER A 382 -1.77 -7.04 27.60
C SER A 382 -0.27 -6.89 27.90
N GLU A 383 0.07 -6.48 29.12
CA GLU A 383 1.47 -6.38 29.55
C GLU A 383 2.20 -7.74 29.50
N GLU A 384 1.50 -8.84 29.80
CA GLU A 384 2.04 -10.20 29.70
C GLU A 384 2.32 -10.59 28.24
N GLN A 385 1.37 -10.33 27.34
CA GLN A 385 1.55 -10.56 25.91
C GLN A 385 2.70 -9.70 25.36
N ALA A 386 2.83 -8.44 25.78
CA ALA A 386 3.92 -7.57 25.39
C ALA A 386 5.30 -8.11 25.81
N LYS A 387 5.41 -8.70 27.02
CA LYS A 387 6.64 -9.37 27.48
C LYS A 387 7.00 -10.58 26.63
N HIS A 388 6.00 -11.40 26.28
CA HIS A 388 6.22 -12.55 25.39
C HIS A 388 6.69 -12.10 24.00
N VAL A 389 6.03 -11.09 23.41
CA VAL A 389 6.44 -10.50 22.12
C VAL A 389 7.87 -9.96 22.20
N ALA A 390 8.22 -9.21 23.24
CA ALA A 390 9.58 -8.69 23.42
C ALA A 390 10.63 -9.82 23.47
N ASN A 391 10.37 -10.88 24.22
CA ASN A 391 11.27 -12.05 24.26
C ASN A 391 11.42 -12.72 22.88
N THR A 392 10.33 -12.83 22.12
CA THR A 392 10.39 -13.36 20.74
C THR A 392 11.20 -12.45 19.81
N LEU A 393 11.04 -11.13 19.91
CA LEU A 393 11.81 -10.18 19.12
C LEU A 393 13.31 -10.30 19.39
N GLU A 394 13.71 -10.36 20.65
CA GLU A 394 15.11 -10.54 21.05
C GLU A 394 15.70 -11.88 20.56
N ALA A 395 14.92 -12.95 20.62
CA ALA A 395 15.38 -14.29 20.27
C ALA A 395 15.46 -14.53 18.76
N ASP A 396 14.47 -14.08 18.00
CA ASP A 396 14.24 -14.52 16.62
C ASP A 396 14.41 -13.42 15.57
N PHE A 397 14.22 -12.15 15.94
CA PHE A 397 14.18 -11.03 14.98
C PHE A 397 15.37 -10.08 15.09
N LEU A 398 15.95 -9.93 16.29
CA LEU A 398 17.01 -8.97 16.55
C LEU A 398 18.36 -9.49 16.05
N HIS A 399 18.93 -8.76 15.11
CA HIS A 399 20.29 -8.95 14.61
C HIS A 399 21.12 -7.67 14.84
N SER A 400 22.40 -7.71 14.47
CA SER A 400 23.34 -6.58 14.68
C SER A 400 22.92 -5.28 14.01
N GLY A 401 22.11 -5.35 12.95
CA GLY A 401 21.60 -4.20 12.19
C GLY A 401 20.20 -3.73 12.57
N GLY A 402 19.52 -4.40 13.51
CA GLY A 402 18.12 -4.14 13.84
C GLY A 402 17.24 -5.38 13.73
N LEU A 403 15.94 -5.19 13.59
CA LEU A 403 14.95 -6.25 13.46
C LEU A 403 14.77 -6.64 11.98
N VAL A 404 14.77 -7.94 11.67
CA VAL A 404 14.39 -8.45 10.35
C VAL A 404 12.88 -8.55 10.20
N SER A 405 12.32 -8.44 8.99
CA SER A 405 10.85 -8.49 8.79
C SER A 405 10.22 -9.83 9.18
N THR A 406 10.91 -10.93 8.88
CA THR A 406 10.61 -12.31 9.29
C THR A 406 11.94 -13.02 9.57
N PRO A 407 11.97 -14.12 10.35
CA PRO A 407 13.19 -14.90 10.57
C PRO A 407 13.50 -15.88 9.40
N ILE A 408 12.83 -15.76 8.26
CA ILE A 408 12.93 -16.69 7.12
C ILE A 408 13.82 -16.09 6.03
N TYR A 409 14.70 -16.91 5.43
CA TYR A 409 15.56 -16.50 4.31
C TYR A 409 14.96 -16.98 2.97
N SER A 410 13.86 -16.35 2.55
CA SER A 410 13.13 -16.74 1.32
C SER A 410 13.75 -16.22 0.03
N GLY A 411 14.64 -15.22 0.12
CA GLY A 411 15.11 -14.42 -1.01
C GLY A 411 14.18 -13.27 -1.39
N GLN A 412 13.01 -13.14 -0.76
CA GLN A 412 12.11 -12.01 -0.93
C GLN A 412 12.53 -10.80 -0.09
N GLN A 413 12.12 -9.60 -0.51
CA GLN A 413 12.62 -8.37 0.12
C GLN A 413 12.05 -8.11 1.52
N TRP A 414 10.84 -8.59 1.82
CA TRP A 414 10.18 -8.40 3.13
C TRP A 414 10.40 -9.58 4.10
N ASP A 415 11.57 -10.21 4.01
CA ASP A 415 12.01 -11.32 4.84
C ASP A 415 13.49 -11.14 5.26
N ALA A 416 14.03 -11.99 6.13
CA ALA A 416 15.44 -11.96 6.47
C ALA A 416 16.32 -12.11 5.21
N PRO A 417 17.47 -11.40 5.13
CA PRO A 417 18.09 -10.61 6.21
C PRO A 417 17.65 -9.14 6.26
N ASN A 418 16.58 -8.75 5.56
CA ASN A 418 16.22 -7.34 5.44
C ASN A 418 15.43 -6.84 6.66
N GLY A 419 15.77 -5.63 7.09
CA GLY A 419 14.97 -4.82 8.01
C GLY A 419 14.44 -3.59 7.29
N TRP A 420 13.22 -3.18 7.62
CA TRP A 420 12.54 -2.06 6.97
C TRP A 420 12.16 -1.01 8.00
N ALA A 421 12.54 0.25 7.76
CA ALA A 421 12.35 1.35 8.71
C ALA A 421 10.92 1.54 9.27
N PRO A 422 9.82 1.22 8.53
CA PRO A 422 8.46 1.23 9.07
C PRO A 422 8.16 0.25 10.20
N LEU A 423 8.94 -0.84 10.30
CA LEU A 423 8.75 -1.95 11.25
C LEU A 423 9.73 -1.82 12.41
#